data_AF-A0A6C0C4U4-F1
#
_entry.id   AF-A0A6C0C4U4-F1
#
_cell.length_a   1.000
_cell.length_b   1.000
_cell.length_c   1.000
_cell.angle_alpha   90.00
_cell.angle_beta   90.00
_cell.angle_gamma   90.00
#
_symmetry.space_group_name_H-M   'P 1'
#
loop_
_entity.id
_entity.type
_entity.pdbx_description
1 polymer ?
#
loop_
_entity_poly.entity_id
_entity_poly.type
_entity_poly.pdbx_seq_one_letter_code
_entity_poly.pdbx_strand_id
1 'polypeptide(L)'
;MFASLERKIISKNYDEHIDYKNGSNIWSYKYKDYPIDQITLDYDKTIDKYIFSFPMKTGNINYTSYFDSYSKAIKYMHFVINDYL
;
A
#
# COMPACT_ATOMS: atom_id res chain seq x y z
N MET A 1 -7.88 -11.00 -6.06
CA MET A 1 -7.28 -11.54 -4.83
C MET A 1 -7.07 -10.46 -3.75
N PHE A 2 -7.20 -9.17 -4.09
CA PHE A 2 -7.07 -8.04 -3.14
C PHE A 2 -8.40 -7.41 -2.68
N ALA A 3 -9.54 -7.77 -3.28
CA ALA A 3 -10.84 -7.14 -3.05
C ALA A 3 -11.24 -6.95 -1.57
N SER A 4 -10.85 -7.86 -0.68
CA SER A 4 -11.11 -7.70 0.76
C SER A 4 -10.26 -6.59 1.40
N LEU A 5 -9.01 -6.45 0.99
CA LEU A 5 -8.10 -5.39 1.45
C LEU A 5 -8.51 -4.05 0.86
N GLU A 6 -8.82 -4.01 -0.45
CA GLU A 6 -9.33 -2.82 -1.16
C GLU A 6 -10.55 -2.23 -0.47
N ARG A 7 -11.56 -3.07 -0.17
CA ARG A 7 -12.76 -2.63 0.53
C ARG A 7 -12.46 -2.04 1.91
N LYS A 8 -11.50 -2.62 2.64
CA LYS A 8 -11.09 -2.11 3.95
C LYS A 8 -10.38 -0.76 3.84
N ILE A 9 -9.45 -0.63 2.90
CA ILE A 9 -8.77 0.64 2.62
C ILE A 9 -9.80 1.73 2.28
N ILE A 10 -10.74 1.44 1.38
CA ILE A 10 -11.82 2.36 1.00
C ILE A 10 -12.68 2.75 2.21
N SER A 11 -13.04 1.79 3.08
CA SER A 11 -13.80 2.07 4.31
C SER A 11 -13.07 2.97 5.29
N LYS A 12 -11.73 3.06 5.19
CA LYS A 12 -10.87 3.93 6.00
C LYS A 12 -10.61 5.29 5.33
N ASN A 13 -11.51 5.75 4.44
CA ASN A 13 -11.45 7.07 3.82
C ASN A 13 -10.26 7.28 2.84
N TYR A 14 -9.78 6.18 2.25
CA TYR A 14 -8.86 6.23 1.12
C TYR A 14 -9.63 6.06 -0.20
N ASP A 15 -9.18 6.76 -1.24
CA ASP A 15 -9.62 6.51 -2.62
C ASP A 15 -8.50 5.86 -3.42
N GLU A 16 -8.92 5.00 -4.36
CA GLU A 16 -8.00 4.44 -5.34
C GLU A 16 -7.39 5.57 -6.17
N HIS A 17 -6.06 5.56 -6.24
CA HIS A 17 -5.29 6.50 -7.03
C HIS A 17 -4.33 5.73 -7.91
N ILE A 18 -4.72 5.56 -9.17
CA ILE A 18 -3.89 4.90 -10.18
C ILE A 18 -2.94 5.94 -10.75
N ASP A 19 -1.68 5.91 -10.31
CA ASP A 19 -0.62 6.71 -10.93
C ASP A 19 0.04 5.90 -12.06
N TYR A 20 -0.45 6.10 -13.28
CA TYR A 20 0.05 5.43 -14.48
C TYR A 20 1.50 5.79 -14.84
N LYS A 21 2.16 6.70 -14.12
CA LYS A 21 3.55 7.11 -14.40
C LYS A 21 4.58 6.05 -14.02
N ASN A 22 4.28 5.18 -13.05
CA ASN A 22 5.14 4.07 -12.67
C ASN A 22 4.50 2.75 -13.12
N GLY A 23 4.97 2.20 -14.26
CA GLY A 23 4.49 0.93 -14.81
C GLY A 23 4.76 -0.31 -13.95
N SER A 24 5.23 -0.13 -12.72
CA SER A 24 5.46 -1.13 -11.68
C SER A 24 4.43 -1.08 -10.53
N ASN A 25 3.51 -0.12 -10.54
CA ASN A 25 2.50 0.03 -9.50
C ASN A 25 1.39 -1.02 -9.68
N ILE A 26 1.20 -1.87 -8.67
CA ILE A 26 0.14 -2.88 -8.66
C ILE A 26 -1.19 -2.21 -8.31
N TRP A 27 -1.18 -1.36 -7.28
CA TRP A 27 -2.33 -0.59 -6.79
C TRP A 27 -1.85 0.45 -5.78
N SER A 28 -2.56 1.58 -5.72
CA SER A 28 -2.21 2.73 -4.89
C SER A 28 -3.48 3.42 -4.40
N TYR A 29 -3.46 3.87 -3.14
CA TYR A 29 -4.58 4.49 -2.46
C TYR A 29 -4.12 5.73 -1.74
N LYS A 30 -4.87 6.83 -1.88
CA LYS A 30 -4.58 8.11 -1.22
C LYS A 30 -5.68 8.43 -0.22
N TYR A 31 -5.29 8.93 0.95
CA TYR A 31 -6.25 9.41 1.93
C TYR A 31 -6.93 10.67 1.41
N LYS A 32 -8.25 10.76 1.52
CA LYS A 32 -9.04 11.85 0.92
C LYS A 32 -8.68 13.22 1.49
N ASP A 33 -8.52 13.30 2.81
CA ASP A 33 -8.36 14.58 3.49
C ASP A 33 -6.89 15.02 3.61
N TYR A 34 -5.96 14.07 3.47
CA TYR A 34 -4.52 14.29 3.58
C TYR A 34 -3.78 13.53 2.48
N PRO A 35 -3.61 14.14 1.29
CA PRO A 35 -3.01 13.48 0.13
C PRO A 35 -1.57 12.98 0.31
N ILE A 36 -0.91 13.37 1.41
CA ILE A 36 0.42 12.87 1.80
C ILE A 36 0.37 11.42 2.30
N ASP A 37 -0.78 11.00 2.84
CA ASP A 37 -1.00 9.66 3.36
C ASP A 37 -1.40 8.76 2.21
N GLN A 38 -0.43 7.96 1.75
CA GLN A 38 -0.60 7.08 0.61
C GLN A 38 -0.19 5.65 0.99
N ILE A 39 -1.00 4.69 0.54
CA ILE A 39 -0.71 3.27 0.62
C ILE A 39 -0.41 2.80 -0.80
N THR A 40 0.77 2.23 -1.02
CA THR A 40 1.14 1.69 -2.34
C THR A 40 1.65 0.27 -2.22
N LEU A 41 1.36 -0.52 -3.25
CA LEU A 41 2.08 -1.76 -3.50
C LEU A 41 2.66 -1.68 -4.92
N ASP A 42 3.97 -1.83 -4.99
CA ASP A 42 4.74 -1.83 -6.22
C ASP A 42 5.52 -3.14 -6.32
N TYR A 43 5.86 -3.53 -7.54
CA TYR A 43 6.80 -4.62 -7.79
C TYR A 43 7.97 -4.10 -8.62
N ASP A 44 9.14 -4.05 -7.99
CA ASP A 44 10.37 -3.61 -8.63
C ASP A 44 11.05 -4.81 -9.30
N LYS A 45 11.04 -4.79 -10.63
CA LYS A 45 11.66 -5.82 -11.48
C LYS A 45 13.19 -5.78 -11.46
N THR A 46 13.80 -4.66 -11.09
CA THR A 46 15.27 -4.52 -11.09
C THR A 46 15.90 -5.25 -9.91
N ILE A 47 15.23 -5.22 -8.76
CA ILE A 47 15.67 -5.89 -7.53
C ILE A 47 14.86 -7.14 -7.20
N ASP A 48 13.84 -7.46 -8.01
CA ASP A 48 12.91 -8.59 -7.85
C ASP A 48 12.23 -8.60 -6.47
N LYS A 49 11.63 -7.47 -6.07
CA LYS A 49 10.97 -7.33 -4.76
C LYS A 49 9.64 -6.62 -4.85
N TYR A 50 8.72 -7.05 -3.98
CA TYR A 50 7.49 -6.34 -3.67
C TYR A 50 7.78 -5.24 -2.65
N ILE A 51 7.30 -4.04 -2.94
CA ILE A 51 7.50 -2.85 -2.13
C ILE A 51 6.13 -2.41 -1.65
N PHE A 52 5.92 -2.43 -0.34
CA PHE A 52 4.69 -1.97 0.28
C PHE A 52 4.97 -0.72 1.10
N SER A 53 4.30 0.39 0.77
CA SER A 53 4.40 1.66 1.47
C SER A 53 3.08 2.01 2.15
N PHE A 54 3.14 2.56 3.37
CA PHE A 54 1.95 2.99 4.11
C PHE A 54 2.28 4.12 5.11
N PRO A 55 1.31 4.98 5.46
CA PRO A 55 1.54 6.07 6.41
C PRO A 55 1.66 5.56 7.85
N MET A 56 2.56 6.14 8.63
CA MET A 56 2.65 5.86 10.07
C MET A 56 1.63 6.69 10.86
N LYS A 57 1.01 6.10 11.89
CA LYS A 57 0.01 6.78 12.77
C LYS A 57 0.47 8.10 13.38
N THR A 58 1.78 8.30 13.53
CA THR A 58 2.37 9.40 14.31
C THR A 58 3.10 10.45 13.47
N GLY A 59 2.92 10.51 12.15
CA GLY A 59 3.46 11.65 11.40
C GLY A 59 3.44 11.55 9.88
N ASN A 60 3.97 12.60 9.24
CA ASN A 60 4.06 12.83 7.79
C ASN A 60 5.05 11.89 7.05
N ILE A 61 5.28 10.67 7.55
CA ILE A 61 6.30 9.75 7.04
C ILE A 61 5.63 8.44 6.63
N ASN A 62 5.87 8.03 5.39
CA ASN A 62 5.47 6.72 4.88
C ASN A 62 6.56 5.68 5.21
N TYR A 63 6.16 4.59 5.85
CA TYR A 63 7.03 3.45 6.08
C TYR A 63 6.97 2.52 4.87
N THR A 64 8.14 2.05 4.42
CA THR A 64 8.26 1.19 3.24
C THR A 64 8.93 -0.12 3.60
N SER A 65 8.30 -1.22 3.23
CA SER A 65 8.78 -2.58 3.47
C SER A 65 9.02 -3.32 2.16
N TYR A 66 10.09 -4.11 2.13
CA TYR A 66 10.52 -4.89 0.97
C TYR A 66 10.33 -6.38 1.22
N PHE A 67 9.79 -7.10 0.25
CA PHE A 67 9.52 -8.52 0.35
C PHE A 67 9.97 -9.25 -0.90
N ASP A 68 10.71 -10.34 -0.72
CA ASP A 68 11.13 -11.22 -1.82
C ASP A 68 10.01 -12.18 -2.27
N SER A 69 8.91 -12.26 -1.51
CA SER A 69 7.79 -13.15 -1.82
C SER A 69 6.47 -12.42 -1.71
N TYR A 70 5.65 -12.56 -2.75
CA TYR A 70 4.27 -12.09 -2.79
C TYR A 70 3.48 -12.55 -1.56
N SER A 71 3.59 -13.83 -1.18
CA SER A 71 2.84 -14.39 -0.04
C SER A 71 3.16 -13.70 1.30
N LYS A 72 4.43 -13.30 1.50
CA LYS A 72 4.87 -12.56 2.69
C LYS A 72 4.34 -11.13 2.67
N ALA A 73 4.43 -10.47 1.51
CA ALA A 73 3.89 -9.12 1.32
C ALA A 73 2.39 -9.09 1.67
N ILE A 74 1.59 -10.01 1.12
CA ILE A 74 0.15 -10.08 1.37
C ILE A 74 -0.17 -10.27 2.86
N LYS A 75 0.50 -11.21 3.54
CA LYS A 75 0.28 -11.43 4.98
C LYS A 75 0.58 -10.18 5.80
N TYR A 76 1.69 -9.50 5.47
CA TYR A 76 2.07 -8.26 6.15
C TYR A 76 1.07 -7.13 5.87
N MET A 77 0.63 -6.98 4.63
CA MET A 77 -0.40 -5.99 4.25
C MET A 77 -1.71 -6.23 5.00
N HIS A 78 -2.13 -7.49 5.15
CA HIS A 78 -3.30 -7.82 5.97
C HIS A 78 -3.16 -7.33 7.41
N PHE A 79 -2.02 -7.57 8.05
CA PHE A 79 -1.76 -7.07 9.39
C PHE A 79 -1.80 -5.54 9.44
N VAL A 80 -1.11 -4.86 8.51
CA VAL A 80 -1.08 -3.39 8.50
C VAL A 80 -2.46 -2.78 8.27
N ILE A 81 -3.22 -3.28 7.30
CA ILE A 81 -4.53 -2.72 6.94
C ILE A 81 -5.60 -3.04 7.99
N ASN A 82 -5.49 -4.18 8.69
CA ASN A 82 -6.51 -4.60 9.65
C ASN A 82 -6.25 -4.11 11.07
N ASP A 83 -5.00 -4.22 11.52
CA ASP A 83 -4.64 -4.12 12.93
C ASP A 83 -3.84 -2.83 13.21
N TYR A 84 -3.09 -2.35 12.23
CA TYR A 84 -2.35 -1.10 12.36
C TYR A 84 -3.20 0.10 11.96
N LEU A 85 -3.47 0.30 10.66
CA LEU A 85 -4.31 1.40 10.15
C LEU A 85 -5.73 1.30 10.67
#